data_AF-A0A831LP11-F1
#
_entry.id   AF-A0A831LP11-F1
#
_cell.length_a   1.000
_cell.length_b   1.000
_cell.length_c   1.000
_cell.angle_alpha   90.00
_cell.angle_beta   90.00
_cell.angle_gamma   90.00
#
_symmetry.space_group_name_H-M   'P 1'
#
loop_
_entity.id
_entity.type
_entity.pdbx_description
1 polymer ?
#
loop_
_entity_poly.entity_id
_entity_poly.type
_entity_poly.pdbx_seq_one_letter_code
_entity_poly.pdbx_strand_id
1 'polypeptide(L)' 'MQIIFTPKAKEHLDFWINFGNKPVLKKISHLTKSIMENPYEGIGKLEPLKYELTGYW' A
#
# COMPACT_ATOMS: atom_id res chain seq x y z
N MET A 1 -3.96 13.79 -4.74
CA MET A 1 -3.46 13.08 -3.53
C MET A 1 -1.96 12.88 -3.69
N GLN A 2 -1.15 13.10 -2.65
CA GLN A 2 0.26 12.72 -2.65
C GLN A 2 0.44 11.46 -1.80
N ILE A 3 1.29 10.53 -2.25
CA ILE A 3 1.62 9.33 -1.49
C ILE A 3 2.90 9.59 -0.72
N ILE A 4 2.84 9.45 0.60
CA ILE A 4 3.98 9.63 1.49
C ILE A 4 4.31 8.26 2.08
N PHE A 5 5.53 7.78 1.80
CA PHE A 5 6.02 6.54 2.39
C PHE A 5 6.77 6.84 3.69
N THR A 6 6.50 6.05 4.73
CA THR A 6 7.37 6.01 5.89
C THR A 6 8.72 5.38 5.52
N PRO A 7 9.82 5.65 6.25
CA PRO A 7 11.12 5.04 5.97
C PRO A 7 11.05 3.51 5.89
N LYS A 8 10.34 2.88 6.82
CA LYS A 8 10.12 1.43 6.83
C LYS A 8 9.34 0.92 5.61
N ALA A 9 8.30 1.65 5.18
CA ALA A 9 7.55 1.29 3.97
C ALA A 9 8.43 1.40 2.71
N LYS A 10 9.31 2.41 2.68
CA LYS A 10 10.27 2.60 1.58
C LYS A 10 11.28 1.46 1.51
N GLU A 11 11.86 1.05 2.64
CA GLU A 11 12.76 -0.12 2.74
C GLU A 11 12.09 -1.41 2.23
N HIS A 12 10.84 -1.65 2.62
CA HIS A 12 10.08 -2.82 2.15
C HIS A 12 9.86 -2.78 0.63
N LEU A 13 9.52 -1.60 0.08
CA LEU A 13 9.36 -1.44 -1.36
C LEU A 13 10.68 -1.70 -2.10
N ASP A 14 11.77 -1.14 -1.60
CA ASP A 14 13.11 -1.30 -2.20
C ASP A 14 13.58 -2.76 -2.13
N PHE A 15 13.25 -3.49 -1.06
CA PHE A 15 13.48 -4.94 -0.98
C PHE A 15 12.80 -5.69 -2.13
N TRP A 16 11.52 -5.42 -2.41
CA TRP A 16 10.80 -6.08 -3.50
C TRP A 16 11.32 -5.69 -4.89
N ILE A 17 11.80 -4.44 -5.04
CA ILE A 17 12.46 -3.97 -6.26
C ILE A 17 13.76 -4.75 -6.48
N ASN A 18 14.61 -4.85 -5.45
CA ASN A 18 15.90 -5.52 -5.53
C ASN A 18 15.76 -7.03 -5.79
N PHE A 19 14.74 -7.67 -5.22
CA PHE A 19 14.45 -9.08 -5.48
C PHE A 19 13.85 -9.33 -6.88
N GLY A 20 13.42 -8.28 -7.58
CA GLY A 20 12.88 -8.38 -8.93
C GLY A 20 11.49 -9.05 -9.02
N ASN A 21 10.73 -9.08 -7.91
CA ASN A 21 9.42 -9.74 -7.87
C ASN A 21 8.35 -8.89 -8.57
N LYS A 22 8.31 -8.96 -9.90
CA LYS A 22 7.37 -8.21 -10.76
C LYS A 22 5.89 -8.39 -10.36
N PRO A 23 5.40 -9.59 -10.01
CA PRO A 23 4.03 -9.76 -9.51
C PRO A 23 3.70 -8.91 -8.28
N VAL A 24 4.57 -8.91 -7.28
CA VAL A 24 4.36 -8.14 -6.04
C VAL A 24 4.41 -6.65 -6.32
N LEU A 25 5.37 -6.17 -7.12
CA LEU A 25 5.48 -4.76 -7.49
C LEU A 25 4.26 -4.25 -8.26
N LYS A 26 3.73 -5.06 -9.19
CA LYS A 26 2.48 -4.75 -9.89
C LYS A 26 1.30 -4.65 -8.93
N LYS A 27 1.19 -5.57 -7.97
CA LYS A 27 0.13 -5.56 -6.97
C LYS A 27 0.19 -4.32 -6.08
N ILE A 28 1.38 -3.94 -5.59
CA ILE A 28 1.59 -2.72 -4.80
C ILE A 28 1.16 -1.50 -5.62
N SER A 29 1.65 -1.35 -6.85
CA SER A 29 1.30 -0.23 -7.73
C SER A 29 -0.21 -0.14 -8.00
N HIS A 30 -0.86 -1.28 -8.22
CA HIS A 30 -2.30 -1.33 -8.50
C HIS A 30 -3.14 -0.98 -7.27
N LEU A 31 -2.77 -1.48 -6.07
CA LEU A 31 -3.41 -1.11 -4.81
C LEU A 31 -3.24 0.38 -4.51
N THR A 32 -2.02 0.89 -4.63
CA THR A 32 -1.74 2.31 -4.40
C THR A 32 -2.54 3.21 -5.35
N LYS A 33 -2.67 2.84 -6.62
CA LYS A 33 -3.51 3.57 -7.58
C LYS A 33 -5.00 3.52 -7.20
N SER A 34 -5.51 2.35 -6.82
CA SER A 34 -6.90 2.20 -6.37
C SER A 34 -7.19 3.08 -5.16
N ILE A 35 -6.29 3.13 -4.17
CA ILE A 35 -6.45 3.97 -2.96
C ILE A 35 -6.44 5.46 -3.30
N MET A 36 -5.67 5.89 -4.31
CA MET A 36 -5.70 7.30 -4.73
C MET A 36 -7.03 7.69 -5.39
N GLU A 37 -7.65 6.76 -6.13
CA GLU A 37 -8.94 6.98 -6.81
C GLU A 37 -10.10 6.86 -5.83
N ASN A 38 -10.10 5.82 -4.99
CA ASN A 38 -11.12 5.48 -4.01
C ASN A 38 -10.45 5.05 -2.68
N PRO A 39 -10.28 5.98 -1.72
CA PRO A 39 -9.49 5.70 -0.50
C PRO A 39 -10.09 4.63 0.44
N TYR A 40 -11.41 4.48 0.42
CA TYR A 40 -12.16 3.60 1.33
C TYR A 40 -12.93 2.49 0.61
N GLU A 41 -12.75 2.38 -0.71
CA GLU A 41 -13.43 1.40 -1.54
C GLU A 41 -12.48 0.83 -2.59
N GLY A 42 -12.75 -0.38 -3.06
CA GLY A 42 -12.00 -0.99 -4.15
C GLY A 42 -11.30 -2.28 -3.77
N ILE A 43 -10.17 -2.53 -4.43
CA ILE A 43 -9.50 -3.83 -4.41
C ILE A 43 -8.66 -4.04 -3.15
N GLY A 44 -8.54 -5.30 -2.73
CA GLY A 44 -7.68 -5.68 -1.62
C GLY A 44 -8.39 -5.89 -0.29
N LYS A 45 -9.72 -5.79 -0.24
CA LYS A 45 -10.53 -5.92 0.99
C LYS A 45 -10.01 -4.96 2.06
N LEU A 46 -10.30 -3.68 1.87
CA LEU A 46 -9.97 -2.64 2.84
C LEU A 46 -10.67 -2.99 4.17
N GLU A 47 -9.88 -3.29 5.19
CA GLU A 47 -10.38 -3.63 6.52
C GLU A 47 -9.85 -2.59 7.52
N PRO A 48 -10.74 -1.83 8.19
CA PRO A 48 -10.29 -0.82 9.12
C PRO A 48 -9.59 -1.47 10.32
N LEU A 49 -8.41 -0.96 10.65
CA LEU A 49 -7.64 -1.47 11.78
C LEU A 49 -8.26 -0.99 13.11
N LYS A 50 -8.04 -1.77 14.18
CA LYS A 50 -8.66 -1.55 15.50
C LYS A 50 -7.67 -1.01 16.53
N TYR A 51 -8.20 -0.55 17.66
CA TYR A 51 -7.43 -0.08 18.83
C TYR A 51 -6.51 1.11 18.50
N GLU A 52 -5.22 1.03 18.82
CA GLU A 52 -4.20 2.05 18.54
C GLU A 52 -4.01 2.35 17.05
N LEU A 53 -4.55 1.51 16.17
CA LEU A 53 -4.49 1.68 14.72
C LEU A 53 -5.82 2.20 14.14
N THR A 54 -6.72 2.69 14.98
CA THR A 54 -7.96 3.32 14.52
C THR A 54 -7.65 4.52 13.63
N GLY A 55 -8.27 4.59 12.45
CA GLY A 55 -7.98 5.60 11.42
C GLY A 55 -7.06 5.12 10.31
N TYR A 56 -6.50 3.92 10.44
CA TYR A 56 -5.73 3.23 9.41
C TYR A 56 -6.52 2.05 8.81
N TRP A 57 -6.09 1.61 7.62
CA TRP A 57 -6.65 0.53 6.82
C TRP A 57 -5.53 -0.34 6.26
#